data_AF-A0A525CRE0-F1
#
_entry.id   AF-A0A525CRE0-F1
#
_cell.length_a   1.000
_cell.length_b   1.000
_cell.length_c   1.000
_cell.angle_alpha   90.00
_cell.angle_beta   90.00
_cell.angle_gamma   90.00
#
_symmetry.space_group_name_H-M   'P 1'
#
loop_
_entity.id
_entity.type
_entity.pdbx_description
1 polymer ?
#
loop_
_entity_poly.entity_id
_entity_poly.type
_entity_poly.pdbx_seq_one_letter_code
_entity_poly.pdbx_strand_id
1 'polypeptide(L)'
;MNRAITVSFFWIIALLSAGSNAFSGSTATLVYQNEHKVEAARIPAGDMYRYGTTLKALDPNFKTLGVRQYTGIEIKTLLNMADPGVLVRLSGDGITIVGKDQYVGYIPFSMLMDSKIMLVWEADSKPIPAVNGGPLKMMYPDDVRADPNSYTWYVDTIFAGTLEDPRLDLMNSNTRIPLSFKTLQAMSQPVPKIYVSKPPGYRPPSRGIQDSYSAVPLSRIVEKVSCHTCTRIEFTPWVGSGVSIDLELALDRLLILVSISGRAVHPMDGGPFSVIFPVELHNELSAQTPESGALFFLKQITLR
;
A
#
# COMPACT_ATOMS: atom_id res chain seq x y z
N MET A 1 -17.57 -0.37 -44.95
CA MET A 1 -16.83 0.74 -44.31
C MET A 1 -16.43 0.28 -42.92
N ASN A 2 -15.22 -0.28 -42.79
CA ASN A 2 -14.67 -0.77 -41.53
C ASN A 2 -14.07 0.41 -40.76
N ARG A 3 -14.59 0.70 -39.56
CA ARG A 3 -13.93 1.59 -38.61
C ARG A 3 -13.00 0.75 -37.74
N ALA A 4 -11.71 1.01 -37.87
CA ALA A 4 -10.67 0.51 -36.99
C ALA A 4 -10.90 1.06 -35.57
N ILE A 5 -10.91 0.18 -34.59
CA ILE A 5 -10.88 0.53 -33.16
C ILE A 5 -9.40 0.65 -32.80
N THR A 6 -8.93 1.89 -32.67
CA THR A 6 -7.62 2.20 -32.12
C THR A 6 -7.71 2.08 -30.61
N VAL A 7 -7.40 0.90 -30.07
CA VAL A 7 -7.21 0.73 -28.62
C VAL A 7 -5.83 1.28 -28.27
N SER A 8 -5.81 2.33 -27.44
CA SER A 8 -4.59 3.01 -26.99
C SER A 8 -3.69 2.06 -26.19
N PHE A 9 -2.66 1.56 -26.86
CA PHE A 9 -1.62 0.63 -26.41
C PHE A 9 -0.53 1.32 -25.54
N PHE A 10 -0.91 2.21 -24.62
CA PHE A 10 0.07 3.10 -23.94
C PHE A 10 0.62 2.60 -22.59
N TRP A 11 0.17 1.46 -22.06
CA TRP A 11 0.62 0.97 -20.73
C TRP A 11 1.59 -0.24 -20.75
N ILE A 12 1.93 -0.81 -21.92
CA ILE A 12 2.75 -2.04 -21.99
C ILE A 12 4.24 -1.76 -22.27
N ILE A 13 4.62 -0.56 -22.70
CA ILE A 13 5.99 -0.30 -23.21
C ILE A 13 7.02 0.06 -22.12
N ALA A 14 6.61 0.30 -20.87
CA ALA A 14 7.55 0.58 -19.78
C ALA A 14 8.21 -0.67 -19.14
N LEU A 15 7.87 -1.89 -19.60
CA LEU A 15 8.29 -3.15 -18.97
C LEU A 15 9.42 -3.92 -19.70
N LEU A 16 9.99 -3.36 -20.78
CA LEU A 16 10.90 -4.11 -21.67
C LEU A 16 12.36 -3.64 -21.71
N SER A 17 12.83 -2.78 -20.80
CA SER A 17 14.24 -2.40 -20.75
C SER A 17 14.82 -2.45 -19.33
N ALA A 18 15.21 -3.64 -18.87
CA ALA A 18 16.11 -3.79 -17.72
C ALA A 18 16.97 -5.06 -17.87
N GLY A 19 17.90 -5.02 -18.83
CA GLY A 19 19.00 -5.97 -18.90
C GLY A 19 20.05 -5.63 -17.83
N SER A 20 20.41 -6.63 -17.03
CA SER A 20 21.62 -6.72 -16.19
C SER A 20 21.99 -5.48 -15.35
N ASN A 21 21.10 -5.09 -14.43
CA ASN A 21 21.40 -4.46 -13.11
C ASN A 21 20.09 -4.06 -12.38
N ALA A 22 18.99 -4.79 -12.61
CA ALA A 22 17.63 -4.38 -12.26
C ALA A 22 17.39 -4.07 -10.78
N PHE A 23 18.25 -4.55 -9.88
CA PHE A 23 18.12 -4.34 -8.44
C PHE A 23 18.96 -3.17 -7.87
N SER A 24 19.94 -2.63 -8.60
CA SER A 24 20.86 -1.60 -8.05
C SER A 24 20.19 -0.25 -7.72
N GLY A 25 18.91 -0.07 -8.05
CA GLY A 25 18.07 1.06 -7.65
C GLY A 25 16.80 0.68 -6.91
N SER A 26 16.63 -0.60 -6.53
CA SER A 26 15.44 -1.06 -5.81
C SER A 26 15.55 -0.75 -4.32
N THR A 27 14.47 -0.28 -3.72
CA THR A 27 14.35 -0.06 -2.27
C THR A 27 13.03 -0.65 -1.80
N ALA A 28 13.02 -1.22 -0.60
CA ALA A 28 11.76 -1.49 0.10
C ALA A 28 11.50 -0.34 1.07
N THR A 29 10.28 0.20 1.07
CA THR A 29 9.83 1.15 2.09
C THR A 29 9.15 0.39 3.22
N LEU A 30 9.68 0.47 4.43
CA LEU A 30 8.99 -0.03 5.61
C LEU A 30 8.27 1.14 6.30
N VAL A 31 6.97 1.01 6.51
CA VAL A 31 6.16 1.94 7.31
C VAL A 31 5.77 1.25 8.61
N TYR A 32 6.05 1.88 9.74
CA TYR A 32 5.85 1.28 11.06
C TYR A 32 5.54 2.33 12.12
N GLN A 33 4.94 1.89 13.23
CA GLN A 33 4.74 2.72 14.41
C GLN A 33 5.93 2.53 15.38
N ASN A 34 6.56 3.64 15.78
CA ASN A 34 7.44 3.66 16.96
C ASN A 34 6.69 4.22 18.18
N GLU A 35 7.37 4.41 19.32
CA GLU A 35 6.72 4.84 20.57
C GLU A 35 5.97 6.19 20.46
N HIS A 36 6.24 7.00 19.44
CA HIS A 36 5.74 8.38 19.37
C HIS A 36 5.06 8.75 18.05
N LYS A 37 5.32 8.04 16.95
CA LYS A 37 4.80 8.39 15.61
C LYS A 37 4.93 7.24 14.61
N VAL A 38 4.20 7.38 13.52
CA VAL A 38 4.43 6.61 12.30
C VAL A 38 5.71 7.09 11.63
N GLU A 39 6.60 6.15 11.30
CA GLU A 39 7.83 6.38 10.55
C GLU A 39 7.83 5.58 9.26
N ALA A 40 8.65 6.05 8.31
CA ALA A 40 8.94 5.31 7.09
C ALA A 40 10.45 5.24 6.90
N ALA A 41 10.99 4.02 6.85
CA ALA A 41 12.37 3.74 6.57
C ALA A 41 12.49 3.20 5.14
N ARG A 42 13.29 3.85 4.31
CA ARG A 42 13.71 3.27 3.02
C ARG A 42 14.97 2.46 3.26
N ILE A 43 14.89 1.16 3.01
CA ILE A 43 16.01 0.25 3.19
C ILE A 43 16.72 0.10 1.83
N PRO A 44 17.98 0.57 1.69
CA PRO A 44 18.72 0.47 0.44
C PRO A 44 19.00 -0.99 0.04
N ALA A 45 19.01 -1.27 -1.26
CA ALA A 45 19.42 -2.56 -1.82
C ALA A 45 20.74 -3.09 -1.24
N GLY A 46 21.74 -2.21 -1.10
CA GLY A 46 23.06 -2.58 -0.57
C GLY A 46 23.02 -3.16 0.84
N ASP A 47 22.13 -2.65 1.70
CA ASP A 47 21.96 -3.17 3.06
C ASP A 47 21.20 -4.49 3.04
N MET A 48 20.17 -4.62 2.20
CA MET A 48 19.44 -5.89 2.02
C MET A 48 20.38 -7.02 1.55
N TYR A 49 21.32 -6.74 0.64
CA TYR A 49 22.30 -7.72 0.18
C TYR A 49 23.23 -8.24 1.28
N ARG A 50 23.67 -7.37 2.20
CA ARG A 50 24.60 -7.76 3.28
C ARG A 50 23.99 -8.81 4.21
N TYR A 51 22.67 -8.81 4.34
CA TYR A 51 21.90 -9.76 5.14
C TYR A 51 21.15 -10.80 4.28
N GLY A 52 21.51 -10.90 3.00
CA GLY A 52 20.90 -11.83 2.06
C GLY A 52 21.10 -13.28 2.46
N THR A 53 20.07 -14.09 2.26
CA THR A 53 20.07 -15.54 2.41
C THR A 53 19.38 -16.18 1.22
N THR A 54 19.30 -17.51 1.19
CA THR A 54 18.66 -18.25 0.11
C THR A 54 17.53 -19.15 0.62
N LEU A 55 16.60 -19.44 -0.27
CA LEU A 55 15.49 -20.36 -0.08
C LEU A 55 15.29 -21.17 -1.36
N LYS A 56 15.24 -22.50 -1.24
CA LYS A 56 14.76 -23.36 -2.33
C LYS A 56 13.26 -23.54 -2.14
N ALA A 57 12.49 -23.17 -3.15
CA ALA A 57 11.04 -23.25 -3.10
C ALA A 57 10.44 -23.37 -4.50
N LEU A 58 9.20 -23.84 -4.57
CA LEU A 58 8.36 -23.74 -5.76
C LEU A 58 7.53 -22.46 -5.72
N ASP A 59 7.51 -21.73 -6.83
CA ASP A 59 6.61 -20.59 -6.99
C ASP A 59 5.26 -21.07 -7.55
N PRO A 60 4.16 -20.99 -6.78
CA PRO A 60 2.88 -21.54 -7.21
C PRO A 60 2.26 -20.75 -8.38
N ASN A 61 2.68 -19.51 -8.63
CA ASN A 61 2.22 -18.75 -9.79
C ASN A 61 3.01 -19.11 -11.08
N PHE A 62 4.18 -19.74 -10.95
CA PHE A 62 5.06 -20.08 -12.08
C PHE A 62 5.55 -21.53 -12.01
N LYS A 63 4.62 -22.47 -11.80
CA LYS A 63 4.92 -23.90 -11.59
C LYS A 63 5.76 -24.53 -12.70
N THR A 64 5.64 -24.05 -13.94
CA THR A 64 6.40 -24.54 -15.10
C THR A 64 7.90 -24.26 -15.00
N LEU A 65 8.31 -23.32 -14.14
CA LEU A 65 9.73 -23.03 -13.88
C LEU A 65 10.36 -24.00 -12.87
N GLY A 66 9.56 -24.86 -12.23
CA GLY A 66 10.04 -25.82 -11.24
C GLY A 66 10.53 -25.18 -9.94
N VAL A 67 11.19 -26.00 -9.11
CA VAL A 67 11.84 -25.55 -7.88
C VAL A 67 13.10 -24.76 -8.25
N ARG A 68 13.24 -23.57 -7.67
CA ARG A 68 14.38 -22.67 -7.93
C ARG A 68 15.04 -22.26 -6.62
N GLN A 69 16.27 -21.78 -6.70
CA GLN A 69 16.96 -21.17 -5.57
C GLN A 69 16.77 -19.66 -5.60
N TYR A 70 15.97 -19.14 -4.67
CA TYR A 70 15.74 -17.71 -4.53
C TYR A 70 16.75 -17.09 -3.57
N THR A 71 17.25 -15.90 -3.90
CA THR A 71 18.06 -15.07 -3.01
C THR A 71 17.25 -13.86 -2.58
N GLY A 72 17.27 -13.57 -1.28
CA GLY A 72 16.47 -12.52 -0.68
C GLY A 72 16.85 -12.24 0.76
N ILE A 73 16.04 -11.44 1.44
CA ILE A 73 16.16 -11.17 2.87
C ILE A 73 14.93 -11.72 3.61
N GLU A 74 15.14 -12.31 4.78
CA GLU A 74 14.03 -12.68 5.66
C GLU A 74 13.29 -11.42 6.14
N ILE A 75 11.97 -11.46 6.14
CA ILE A 75 11.17 -10.31 6.55
C ILE A 75 11.47 -9.90 7.99
N LYS A 76 11.69 -10.86 8.90
CA LYS A 76 12.07 -10.57 10.30
C LYS A 76 13.36 -9.76 10.38
N THR A 77 14.37 -10.13 9.60
CA THR A 77 15.64 -9.39 9.51
C THR A 77 15.41 -7.98 8.97
N LEU A 78 14.61 -7.84 7.91
CA LEU A 78 14.27 -6.54 7.33
C LEU A 78 13.57 -5.62 8.34
N LEU A 79 12.62 -6.14 9.11
CA LEU A 79 11.91 -5.39 10.16
C LEU A 79 12.88 -4.94 11.26
N ASN A 80 13.77 -5.84 11.70
CA ASN A 80 14.77 -5.54 12.73
C ASN A 80 15.82 -4.51 12.27
N MET A 81 16.13 -4.46 10.97
CA MET A 81 17.03 -3.45 10.39
C MET A 81 16.44 -2.04 10.44
N ALA A 82 15.11 -1.91 10.33
CA ALA A 82 14.47 -0.60 10.40
C ALA A 82 14.39 -0.08 11.84
N ASP A 83 13.93 -0.92 12.77
CA ASP A 83 13.92 -0.66 14.20
C ASP A 83 13.74 -2.01 14.95
N PRO A 84 14.66 -2.40 15.85
CA PRO A 84 14.60 -3.66 16.58
C PRO A 84 13.30 -3.87 17.39
N GLY A 85 12.63 -2.81 17.81
CA GLY A 85 11.38 -2.86 18.54
C GLY A 85 10.15 -3.13 17.67
N VAL A 86 10.25 -3.09 16.34
CA VAL A 86 9.09 -3.30 15.44
C VAL A 86 8.48 -4.68 15.63
N LEU A 87 9.30 -5.73 15.65
CA LEU A 87 8.81 -7.11 15.86
C LEU A 87 8.10 -7.29 17.20
N VAL A 88 8.58 -6.62 18.25
CA VAL A 88 7.95 -6.66 19.58
C VAL A 88 6.58 -6.00 19.55
N ARG A 89 6.44 -4.88 18.84
CA ARG A 89 5.17 -4.12 18.73
C ARG A 89 4.14 -4.77 17.82
N LEU A 90 4.55 -5.68 16.93
CA LEU A 90 3.64 -6.43 16.05
C LEU A 90 2.82 -7.53 16.75
N SER A 91 3.10 -7.82 18.03
CA SER A 91 2.49 -8.94 18.75
C SER A 91 0.95 -8.92 18.66
N GLY A 92 0.37 -9.96 18.06
CA GLY A 92 -1.08 -10.11 17.87
C GLY A 92 -1.65 -9.49 16.58
N ASP A 93 -0.84 -8.82 15.78
CA ASP A 93 -1.20 -8.28 14.47
C ASP A 93 -0.49 -9.07 13.35
N GLY A 94 -0.07 -8.41 12.28
CA GLY A 94 0.71 -8.97 11.19
C GLY A 94 1.37 -7.89 10.37
N ILE A 95 1.78 -8.21 9.15
CA ILE A 95 2.32 -7.24 8.22
C ILE A 95 1.48 -7.21 6.95
N THR A 96 1.39 -6.02 6.36
CA THR A 96 0.77 -5.83 5.05
C THR A 96 1.86 -5.53 4.03
N ILE A 97 2.02 -6.43 3.06
CA ILE A 97 2.90 -6.22 1.91
C ILE A 97 2.07 -5.59 0.79
N VAL A 98 2.61 -4.55 0.15
CA VAL A 98 1.94 -3.84 -0.94
C VAL A 98 2.86 -3.77 -2.16
N GLY A 99 2.36 -4.28 -3.28
CA GLY A 99 3.00 -4.14 -4.60
C GLY A 99 2.84 -2.73 -5.17
N LYS A 100 3.65 -2.39 -6.17
CA LYS A 100 3.53 -1.11 -6.91
C LYS A 100 2.15 -0.91 -7.55
N ASP A 101 1.47 -2.00 -7.87
CA ASP A 101 0.11 -2.07 -8.39
C ASP A 101 -0.97 -1.97 -7.30
N GLN A 102 -0.56 -1.70 -6.05
CA GLN A 102 -1.40 -1.67 -4.86
C GLN A 102 -2.07 -3.01 -4.51
N TYR A 103 -1.58 -4.13 -5.08
CA TYR A 103 -2.00 -5.45 -4.64
C TYR A 103 -1.48 -5.71 -3.22
N VAL A 104 -2.39 -6.15 -2.35
CA VAL A 104 -2.12 -6.38 -0.92
C VAL A 104 -1.91 -7.87 -0.63
N GLY A 105 -0.86 -8.19 0.14
CA GLY A 105 -0.72 -9.48 0.81
C GLY A 105 -0.61 -9.27 2.32
N TYR A 106 -1.53 -9.84 3.10
CA TYR A 106 -1.43 -9.83 4.56
C TYR A 106 -0.82 -11.12 5.09
N ILE A 107 0.19 -10.99 5.95
CA ILE A 107 0.89 -12.09 6.63
C ILE A 107 0.66 -11.94 8.14
N PRO A 108 -0.07 -12.86 8.78
CA PRO A 108 -0.26 -12.85 10.23
C PRO A 108 1.07 -12.98 10.99
N PHE A 109 1.16 -12.37 12.17
CA PHE A 109 2.37 -12.43 13.00
C PHE A 109 2.79 -13.86 13.33
N SER A 110 1.86 -14.78 13.62
CA SER A 110 2.19 -16.19 13.89
C SER A 110 2.96 -16.83 12.72
N MET A 111 2.45 -16.65 11.49
CA MET A 111 3.09 -17.15 10.27
C MET A 111 4.46 -16.50 10.04
N LEU A 112 4.59 -15.20 10.32
CA LEU A 112 5.87 -14.48 10.22
C LEU A 112 6.91 -15.04 11.21
N MET A 113 6.49 -15.39 12.42
CA MET A 113 7.39 -15.90 13.46
C MET A 113 7.82 -17.34 13.18
N ASP A 114 6.89 -18.19 12.74
CA ASP A 114 7.10 -19.63 12.59
C ASP A 114 7.80 -20.02 11.27
N SER A 115 8.01 -19.08 10.35
CA SER A 115 8.46 -19.39 8.98
C SER A 115 9.55 -18.48 8.45
N LYS A 116 10.34 -19.02 7.51
CA LYS A 116 11.38 -18.27 6.77
C LYS A 116 10.78 -17.54 5.56
N ILE A 117 9.84 -16.63 5.81
CA ILE A 117 9.24 -15.82 4.75
C ILE A 117 10.26 -14.78 4.27
N MET A 118 10.44 -14.69 2.95
CA MET A 118 11.48 -13.88 2.35
C MET A 118 10.93 -12.86 1.35
N LEU A 119 11.55 -11.69 1.32
CA LEU A 119 11.50 -10.77 0.21
C LEU A 119 12.69 -11.06 -0.72
N VAL A 120 12.42 -11.52 -1.94
CA VAL A 120 13.44 -12.02 -2.88
C VAL A 120 13.63 -11.10 -4.07
N TRP A 121 14.85 -11.08 -4.60
CA TRP A 121 15.23 -10.28 -5.79
C TRP A 121 15.92 -11.10 -6.89
N GLU A 122 16.39 -12.31 -6.57
CA GLU A 122 17.02 -13.21 -7.53
C GLU A 122 16.40 -14.61 -7.49
N ALA A 123 16.46 -15.29 -8.63
CA ALA A 123 16.17 -16.71 -8.77
C ALA A 123 17.25 -17.37 -9.66
N ASP A 124 17.92 -18.39 -9.12
CA ASP A 124 19.09 -19.07 -9.68
C ASP A 124 20.21 -18.08 -10.06
N SER A 125 20.55 -17.21 -9.11
CA SER A 125 21.61 -16.19 -9.25
C SER A 125 21.38 -15.17 -10.38
N LYS A 126 20.14 -15.03 -10.85
CA LYS A 126 19.73 -14.02 -11.84
C LYS A 126 18.62 -13.16 -11.26
N PRO A 127 18.59 -11.85 -11.56
CA PRO A 127 17.47 -10.99 -11.16
C PRO A 127 16.13 -11.57 -11.62
N ILE A 128 15.12 -11.48 -10.75
CA ILE A 128 13.77 -11.93 -11.11
C ILE A 128 13.22 -10.94 -12.15
N PRO A 129 12.81 -11.40 -13.35
CA PRO A 129 12.25 -10.51 -14.35
C PRO A 129 10.87 -10.03 -13.91
N ALA A 130 10.46 -8.85 -14.40
CA ALA A 130 9.17 -8.26 -14.04
C ALA A 130 8.00 -9.20 -14.33
N VAL A 131 8.00 -9.90 -15.47
CA VAL A 131 6.97 -10.89 -15.80
C VAL A 131 6.83 -12.05 -14.79
N ASN A 132 7.84 -12.25 -13.93
CA ASN A 132 7.82 -13.23 -12.84
C ASN A 132 7.65 -12.57 -11.46
N GLY A 133 7.24 -11.30 -11.42
CA GLY A 133 6.96 -10.54 -10.20
C GLY A 133 8.14 -9.78 -9.59
N GLY A 134 9.30 -9.74 -10.27
CA GLY A 134 10.46 -8.95 -9.82
C GLY A 134 10.26 -7.43 -10.03
N PRO A 135 11.11 -6.55 -9.46
CA PRO A 135 12.43 -6.85 -8.89
C PRO A 135 12.38 -7.34 -7.44
N LEU A 136 11.24 -7.22 -6.77
CA LEU A 136 11.02 -7.62 -5.40
C LEU A 136 9.73 -8.42 -5.31
N LYS A 137 9.79 -9.64 -4.75
CA LYS A 137 8.63 -10.54 -4.61
C LYS A 137 8.64 -11.23 -3.25
N MET A 138 7.45 -11.53 -2.72
CA MET A 138 7.31 -12.40 -1.55
C MET A 138 7.47 -13.87 -1.94
N MET A 139 8.29 -14.60 -1.16
CA MET A 139 8.44 -16.04 -1.27
C MET A 139 8.28 -16.70 0.11
N TYR A 140 7.65 -17.87 0.08
CA TYR A 140 7.36 -18.68 1.25
C TYR A 140 8.07 -20.03 1.11
N PRO A 141 8.56 -20.62 2.21
CA PRO A 141 9.01 -22.00 2.24
C PRO A 141 7.88 -22.98 1.88
N ASP A 142 8.22 -24.10 1.24
CA ASP A 142 7.23 -25.06 0.72
C ASP A 142 6.36 -25.71 1.82
N ASP A 143 6.86 -25.80 3.05
CA ASP A 143 6.17 -26.36 4.22
C ASP A 143 5.04 -25.46 4.76
N VAL A 144 5.08 -24.16 4.44
CA VAL A 144 4.12 -23.16 4.92
C VAL A 144 2.76 -23.25 4.23
N ARG A 145 2.67 -23.95 3.07
CA ARG A 145 1.44 -24.11 2.27
C ARG A 145 0.66 -22.80 2.11
N ALA A 146 1.37 -21.71 1.81
CA ALA A 146 0.77 -20.40 1.62
C ALA A 146 -0.18 -20.39 0.40
N ASP A 147 -1.24 -19.58 0.48
CA ASP A 147 -2.15 -19.39 -0.65
C ASP A 147 -1.38 -18.75 -1.83
N PRO A 148 -1.55 -19.20 -3.09
CA PRO A 148 -0.85 -18.61 -4.23
C PRO A 148 -1.04 -17.09 -4.39
N ASN A 149 -2.13 -16.53 -3.85
CA ASN A 149 -2.42 -15.11 -3.87
C ASN A 149 -1.63 -14.31 -2.81
N SER A 150 -0.99 -14.96 -1.82
CA SER A 150 -0.16 -14.28 -0.82
C SER A 150 1.25 -13.93 -1.33
N TYR A 151 1.62 -14.39 -2.51
CA TYR A 151 2.91 -14.13 -3.15
C TYR A 151 2.87 -12.76 -3.84
N THR A 152 2.86 -11.67 -3.06
CA THR A 152 2.84 -10.29 -3.60
C THR A 152 4.04 -10.01 -4.49
N TRP A 153 3.79 -9.43 -5.66
CA TRP A 153 4.79 -9.08 -6.67
C TRP A 153 5.12 -7.59 -6.63
N TYR A 154 6.25 -7.20 -7.24
CA TYR A 154 6.68 -5.81 -7.37
C TYR A 154 6.63 -5.07 -6.04
N VAL A 155 7.04 -5.73 -4.94
CA VAL A 155 6.88 -5.21 -3.58
C VAL A 155 7.56 -3.85 -3.47
N ASP A 156 6.81 -2.88 -2.99
CA ASP A 156 7.25 -1.49 -2.85
C ASP A 156 7.26 -1.07 -1.39
N THR A 157 6.15 -1.34 -0.70
CA THR A 157 5.93 -0.90 0.67
C THR A 157 5.48 -2.06 1.55
N ILE A 158 6.00 -2.10 2.77
CA ILE A 158 5.61 -3.04 3.83
C ILE A 158 5.11 -2.21 5.00
N PHE A 159 3.89 -2.46 5.46
CA PHE A 159 3.36 -1.88 6.70
C PHE A 159 3.47 -2.90 7.82
N ALA A 160 4.09 -2.49 8.93
CA ALA A 160 4.16 -3.28 10.15
C ALA A 160 2.94 -2.97 11.04
N GLY A 161 1.93 -3.86 10.97
CA GLY A 161 0.72 -3.81 11.78
C GLY A 161 -0.22 -2.67 11.45
N THR A 162 -1.21 -2.51 12.30
CA THR A 162 -2.08 -1.34 12.35
C THR A 162 -1.29 -0.15 12.89
N LEU A 163 -1.33 0.96 12.15
CA LEU A 163 -0.78 2.22 12.64
C LEU A 163 -1.81 2.84 13.60
N GLU A 164 -1.50 2.93 14.89
CA GLU A 164 -2.48 3.31 15.92
C GLU A 164 -2.76 4.82 15.99
N ASP A 165 -1.73 5.66 15.80
CA ASP A 165 -1.88 7.14 15.72
C ASP A 165 -1.29 7.67 14.40
N PRO A 166 -1.88 7.29 13.26
CA PRO A 166 -1.42 7.77 11.97
C PRO A 166 -1.71 9.25 11.82
N ARG A 167 -0.84 9.93 11.07
CA ARG A 167 -0.98 11.34 10.75
C ARG A 167 -1.23 11.53 9.27
N LEU A 168 -2.16 12.43 8.94
CA LEU A 168 -2.42 12.91 7.60
C LEU A 168 -1.84 14.32 7.48
N ASP A 169 -0.93 14.53 6.55
CA ASP A 169 -0.41 15.86 6.30
C ASP A 169 -1.33 16.62 5.34
N LEU A 170 -1.86 17.76 5.79
CA LEU A 170 -2.51 18.74 4.93
C LEU A 170 -1.52 19.84 4.58
N MET A 171 -1.30 20.07 3.29
CA MET A 171 -0.33 21.03 2.79
C MET A 171 -1.00 22.09 1.93
N ASN A 172 -0.55 23.33 2.06
CA ASN A 172 -0.63 24.36 1.02
C ASN A 172 0.80 24.81 0.69
N SER A 173 0.97 25.73 -0.27
CA SER A 173 2.30 26.16 -0.76
C SER A 173 3.31 26.55 0.33
N ASN A 174 2.85 26.97 1.53
CA ASN A 174 3.72 27.50 2.59
C ASN A 174 3.49 26.89 3.97
N THR A 175 2.56 25.95 4.13
CA THR A 175 2.15 25.45 5.44
C THR A 175 1.91 23.96 5.39
N ARG A 176 2.49 23.25 6.37
CA ARG A 176 2.20 21.86 6.68
C ARG A 176 1.41 21.79 7.98
N ILE A 177 0.20 21.26 7.91
CA ILE A 177 -0.68 21.05 9.06
C ILE A 177 -0.81 19.53 9.28
N PRO A 178 -0.13 18.96 10.29
CA PRO A 178 -0.30 17.55 10.62
C PRO A 178 -1.64 17.34 11.32
N LEU A 179 -2.49 16.48 10.76
CA LEU A 179 -3.77 16.08 11.33
C LEU A 179 -3.62 14.73 12.01
N SER A 180 -3.83 14.68 13.33
CA SER A 180 -3.78 13.42 14.09
C SER A 180 -5.01 12.55 13.82
N PHE A 181 -4.88 11.24 14.04
CA PHE A 181 -6.01 10.32 13.97
C PHE A 181 -7.16 10.76 14.90
N LYS A 182 -6.85 11.18 16.12
CA LYS A 182 -7.84 11.69 17.08
C LYS A 182 -8.58 12.93 16.55
N THR A 183 -7.87 13.87 15.93
CA THR A 183 -8.47 15.06 15.32
C THR A 183 -9.42 14.67 14.20
N LEU A 184 -9.00 13.78 13.31
CA LEU A 184 -9.82 13.30 12.19
C LEU A 184 -11.03 12.51 12.69
N GLN A 185 -10.85 11.63 13.68
CA GLN A 185 -11.92 10.84 14.27
C GLN A 185 -13.01 11.73 14.89
N ALA A 186 -12.62 12.81 15.59
CA ALA A 186 -13.56 13.78 16.15
C ALA A 186 -14.39 14.53 15.09
N MET A 187 -13.90 14.64 13.86
CA MET A 187 -14.61 15.27 12.73
C MET A 187 -15.41 14.27 11.89
N SER A 188 -15.23 12.96 12.14
CA SER A 188 -15.77 11.90 11.31
C SER A 188 -17.25 11.64 11.55
N GLN A 189 -17.90 11.10 10.54
CA GLN A 189 -19.29 10.68 10.56
C GLN A 189 -19.42 9.24 10.02
N PRO A 190 -20.44 8.48 10.45
CA PRO A 190 -20.69 7.15 9.91
C PRO A 190 -20.92 7.19 8.40
N VAL A 191 -20.39 6.21 7.68
CA VAL A 191 -20.60 6.05 6.23
C VAL A 191 -21.09 4.65 5.88
N PRO A 192 -22.02 4.52 4.92
CA PRO A 192 -22.45 3.23 4.41
C PRO A 192 -21.29 2.42 3.80
N LYS A 193 -21.30 1.10 4.06
CA LYS A 193 -20.31 0.15 3.51
C LYS A 193 -20.21 0.20 1.98
N ILE A 194 -21.30 0.51 1.28
CA ILE A 194 -21.34 0.53 -0.19
C ILE A 194 -20.36 1.55 -0.80
N TYR A 195 -19.98 2.59 -0.04
CA TYR A 195 -18.99 3.57 -0.50
C TYR A 195 -17.54 3.19 -0.18
N VAL A 196 -17.31 2.09 0.55
CA VAL A 196 -15.98 1.71 1.02
C VAL A 196 -15.44 0.56 0.17
N SER A 197 -14.45 0.87 -0.66
CA SER A 197 -13.66 -0.11 -1.39
C SER A 197 -12.53 -0.68 -0.52
N LYS A 198 -12.08 -1.89 -0.85
CA LYS A 198 -10.84 -2.48 -0.31
C LYS A 198 -9.84 -2.67 -1.45
N PRO A 199 -8.52 -2.56 -1.20
CA PRO A 199 -7.54 -2.84 -2.24
C PRO A 199 -7.62 -4.31 -2.70
N PRO A 200 -7.32 -4.62 -3.97
CA PRO A 200 -7.20 -6.00 -4.42
C PRO A 200 -6.10 -6.69 -3.61
N GLY A 201 -6.28 -7.96 -3.24
CA GLY A 201 -5.26 -8.63 -2.44
C GLY A 201 -5.72 -9.87 -1.69
N TYR A 202 -4.74 -10.63 -1.21
CA TYR A 202 -4.93 -11.74 -0.31
C TYR A 202 -5.00 -11.28 1.14
N ARG A 203 -6.06 -11.73 1.82
CA ARG A 203 -6.25 -11.59 3.26
C ARG A 203 -6.76 -12.94 3.77
N PRO A 204 -6.24 -13.44 4.90
CA PRO A 204 -6.84 -14.58 5.56
C PRO A 204 -8.34 -14.31 5.82
N PRO A 205 -9.23 -15.31 5.65
CA PRO A 205 -10.65 -15.13 5.91
C PRO A 205 -10.88 -14.61 7.33
N SER A 206 -11.46 -13.41 7.44
CA SER A 206 -11.90 -12.90 8.74
C SER A 206 -13.24 -13.54 9.12
N ARG A 207 -13.44 -13.78 10.43
CA ARG A 207 -14.71 -14.30 10.95
C ARG A 207 -15.78 -13.22 10.95
N GLY A 208 -16.37 -12.93 9.79
CA GLY A 208 -17.69 -12.32 9.62
C GLY A 208 -18.14 -11.21 10.59
N ILE A 209 -17.26 -10.26 10.93
CA ILE A 209 -17.66 -9.13 11.78
C ILE A 209 -18.36 -8.08 10.89
N GLN A 210 -19.48 -7.56 11.38
CA GLN A 210 -20.13 -6.42 10.74
C GLN A 210 -19.33 -5.16 11.08
N ASP A 211 -18.56 -4.69 10.10
CA ASP A 211 -17.76 -3.48 10.23
C ASP A 211 -18.64 -2.22 10.21
N SER A 212 -18.34 -1.27 11.10
CA SER A 212 -18.86 0.11 11.02
C SER A 212 -17.78 1.02 10.46
N TYR A 213 -18.13 1.91 9.53
CA TYR A 213 -17.15 2.77 8.85
C TYR A 213 -17.40 4.22 9.23
N SER A 214 -16.33 4.98 9.49
CA SER A 214 -16.42 6.43 9.71
C SER A 214 -15.42 7.18 8.84
N ALA A 215 -15.88 8.26 8.22
CA ALA A 215 -15.10 9.10 7.31
C ALA A 215 -15.32 10.59 7.59
N VAL A 216 -14.39 11.43 7.14
CA VAL A 216 -14.47 12.89 7.28
C VAL A 216 -14.75 13.50 5.91
N PRO A 217 -15.77 14.35 5.75
CA PRO A 217 -15.94 15.14 4.54
C PRO A 217 -14.71 15.99 4.24
N LEU A 218 -14.25 15.99 2.99
CA LEU A 218 -13.03 16.69 2.60
C LEU A 218 -13.09 18.19 2.92
N SER A 219 -14.24 18.82 2.73
CA SER A 219 -14.49 20.23 3.10
C SER A 219 -14.06 20.56 4.53
N ARG A 220 -14.38 19.71 5.52
CA ARG A 220 -13.99 19.91 6.92
C ARG A 220 -12.49 19.84 7.18
N ILE A 221 -11.76 19.08 6.34
CA ILE A 221 -10.30 19.01 6.41
C ILE A 221 -9.72 20.28 5.80
N VAL A 222 -10.21 20.69 4.63
CA VAL A 222 -9.70 21.86 3.90
C VAL A 222 -9.97 23.16 4.66
N GLU A 223 -11.06 23.27 5.42
CA GLU A 223 -11.31 24.42 6.33
C GLU A 223 -10.17 24.69 7.33
N LYS A 224 -9.30 23.72 7.60
CA LYS A 224 -8.13 23.90 8.49
C LYS A 224 -6.99 24.68 7.86
N VAL A 225 -7.02 24.92 6.55
CA VAL A 225 -5.98 25.64 5.84
C VAL A 225 -6.60 26.69 4.93
N SER A 226 -6.13 27.93 5.04
CA SER A 226 -6.56 28.99 4.12
C SER A 226 -5.83 28.82 2.79
N CYS A 227 -6.58 28.65 1.69
CA CYS A 227 -6.03 28.79 0.35
C CYS A 227 -7.07 29.37 -0.63
N HIS A 228 -7.05 30.69 -0.79
CA HIS A 228 -8.01 31.41 -1.63
C HIS A 228 -7.71 31.32 -3.14
N THR A 229 -6.47 30.98 -3.50
CA THR A 229 -6.02 30.86 -4.89
C THR A 229 -5.95 29.41 -5.37
N CYS A 230 -6.20 28.45 -4.47
CA CYS A 230 -6.11 27.05 -4.83
C CYS A 230 -7.27 26.67 -5.74
N THR A 231 -6.95 25.96 -6.80
CA THR A 231 -7.90 25.44 -7.80
C THR A 231 -7.85 23.93 -7.90
N ARG A 232 -6.79 23.29 -7.38
CA ARG A 232 -6.60 21.85 -7.40
C ARG A 232 -6.32 21.30 -6.01
N ILE A 233 -6.68 20.03 -5.85
CA ILE A 233 -6.28 19.20 -4.72
C ILE A 233 -5.54 17.98 -5.24
N GLU A 234 -4.43 17.64 -4.57
CA GLU A 234 -3.61 16.48 -4.86
C GLU A 234 -3.60 15.55 -3.66
N PHE A 235 -3.87 14.28 -3.91
CA PHE A 235 -3.80 13.21 -2.93
C PHE A 235 -2.57 12.37 -3.21
N THR A 236 -1.66 12.29 -2.24
CA THR A 236 -0.43 11.50 -2.36
C THR A 236 -0.53 10.30 -1.41
N PRO A 237 -0.55 9.06 -1.93
CA PRO A 237 -0.50 7.86 -1.11
C PRO A 237 0.94 7.52 -0.70
N TRP A 238 1.08 6.59 0.24
CA TRP A 238 2.37 5.96 0.57
C TRP A 238 2.89 5.09 -0.58
N VAL A 239 1.99 4.45 -1.33
CA VAL A 239 2.30 3.49 -2.41
C VAL A 239 1.34 3.70 -3.58
N GLY A 240 1.85 3.60 -4.80
CA GLY A 240 1.11 3.84 -6.03
C GLY A 240 1.05 5.30 -6.45
N SER A 241 0.27 5.59 -7.50
CA SER A 241 0.14 6.92 -8.07
C SER A 241 -0.81 7.80 -7.25
N GLY A 242 -0.46 9.08 -7.12
CA GLY A 242 -1.38 10.09 -6.59
C GLY A 242 -2.48 10.44 -7.58
N VAL A 243 -3.47 11.18 -7.09
CA VAL A 243 -4.61 11.67 -7.88
C VAL A 243 -4.71 13.18 -7.70
N SER A 244 -4.98 13.90 -8.78
CA SER A 244 -5.19 15.34 -8.74
C SER A 244 -6.54 15.70 -9.33
N ILE A 245 -7.34 16.44 -8.58
CA ILE A 245 -8.74 16.76 -8.89
C ILE A 245 -8.95 18.26 -8.75
N ASP A 246 -9.88 18.81 -9.52
CA ASP A 246 -10.35 20.18 -9.32
C ASP A 246 -10.93 20.35 -7.91
N LEU A 247 -10.53 21.41 -7.22
CA LEU A 247 -10.85 21.61 -5.81
C LEU A 247 -12.36 21.76 -5.58
N GLU A 248 -13.04 22.55 -6.42
CA GLU A 248 -14.49 22.78 -6.37
C GLU A 248 -15.28 21.47 -6.55
N LEU A 249 -14.78 20.59 -7.41
CA LEU A 249 -15.38 19.28 -7.61
C LEU A 249 -15.23 18.41 -6.35
N ALA A 250 -14.06 18.45 -5.73
CA ALA A 250 -13.70 17.56 -4.63
C ALA A 250 -14.36 17.90 -3.27
N LEU A 251 -14.46 19.19 -2.91
CA LEU A 251 -14.73 19.66 -1.54
C LEU A 251 -15.98 19.03 -0.89
N ASP A 252 -17.10 18.99 -1.61
CA ASP A 252 -18.38 18.53 -1.07
C ASP A 252 -18.72 17.07 -1.42
N ARG A 253 -17.86 16.41 -2.18
CA ARG A 253 -18.14 15.07 -2.73
C ARG A 253 -17.25 13.99 -2.15
N LEU A 254 -16.03 14.33 -1.76
CA LEU A 254 -15.06 13.34 -1.32
C LEU A 254 -15.06 13.16 0.20
N LEU A 255 -14.77 11.93 0.61
CA LEU A 255 -14.68 11.55 2.01
C LEU A 255 -13.30 10.92 2.27
N ILE A 256 -12.71 11.20 3.42
CA ILE A 256 -11.51 10.51 3.88
C ILE A 256 -11.94 9.44 4.87
N LEU A 257 -11.77 8.16 4.53
CA LEU A 257 -11.99 7.05 5.44
C LEU A 257 -10.96 7.12 6.57
N VAL A 258 -11.43 7.16 7.81
CA VAL A 258 -10.59 7.34 9.01
C VAL A 258 -10.59 6.09 9.88
N SER A 259 -11.73 5.43 10.06
CA SER A 259 -11.81 4.28 10.94
C SER A 259 -12.76 3.19 10.48
N ILE A 260 -12.42 1.96 10.87
CA ILE A 260 -13.26 0.77 10.78
C ILE A 260 -13.46 0.26 12.21
N SER A 261 -14.71 0.12 12.63
CA SER A 261 -15.09 -0.33 13.97
C SER A 261 -14.42 0.49 15.08
N GLY A 262 -14.30 1.81 14.86
CA GLY A 262 -13.70 2.76 15.80
C GLY A 262 -12.17 2.76 15.87
N ARG A 263 -11.48 1.88 15.13
CA ARG A 263 -10.01 1.80 15.07
C ARG A 263 -9.49 2.39 13.77
N ALA A 264 -8.24 2.86 13.76
CA ALA A 264 -7.59 3.31 12.52
C ALA A 264 -7.70 2.23 11.44
N VAL A 265 -7.84 2.65 10.18
CA VAL A 265 -7.98 1.71 9.06
C VAL A 265 -6.71 0.86 8.99
N HIS A 266 -6.87 -0.46 9.06
CA HIS A 266 -5.74 -1.37 8.92
C HIS A 266 -5.15 -1.23 7.49
N PRO A 267 -3.82 -1.24 7.29
CA PRO A 267 -3.22 -1.16 5.94
C PRO A 267 -3.74 -2.23 4.97
N MET A 268 -3.97 -3.46 5.44
CA MET A 268 -4.64 -4.50 4.62
C MET A 268 -6.00 -4.06 4.06
N ASP A 269 -6.72 -3.15 4.70
CA ASP A 269 -8.00 -2.61 4.23
C ASP A 269 -7.86 -1.26 3.48
N GLY A 270 -6.63 -0.86 3.15
CA GLY A 270 -6.32 0.38 2.43
C GLY A 270 -5.92 1.56 3.32
N GLY A 271 -5.68 1.32 4.62
CA GLY A 271 -5.27 2.33 5.58
C GLY A 271 -3.84 2.85 5.43
N PRO A 272 -3.38 3.77 6.29
CA PRO A 272 -4.07 4.28 7.48
C PRO A 272 -5.26 5.20 7.19
N PHE A 273 -5.30 5.78 5.99
CA PHE A 273 -6.42 6.57 5.47
C PHE A 273 -6.68 6.19 4.01
N SER A 274 -7.91 6.37 3.54
CA SER A 274 -8.23 6.23 2.12
C SER A 274 -9.13 7.37 1.67
N VAL A 275 -9.03 7.77 0.41
CA VAL A 275 -10.00 8.68 -0.22
C VAL A 275 -11.11 7.83 -0.82
N ILE A 276 -12.35 8.14 -0.46
CA ILE A 276 -13.55 7.57 -1.05
C ILE A 276 -14.02 8.52 -2.16
N PHE A 277 -14.19 7.98 -3.37
CA PHE A 277 -14.80 8.68 -4.50
C PHE A 277 -16.18 8.06 -4.77
N PRO A 278 -17.27 8.64 -4.24
CA PRO A 278 -18.62 8.11 -4.46
C PRO A 278 -19.12 8.47 -5.86
N VAL A 279 -18.49 7.89 -6.88
CA VAL A 279 -18.74 8.16 -8.30
C VAL A 279 -20.16 7.83 -8.71
N GLU A 280 -20.82 6.89 -8.01
CA GLU A 280 -22.21 6.52 -8.24
C GLU A 280 -23.19 7.64 -7.86
N LEU A 281 -22.80 8.52 -6.94
CA LEU A 281 -23.58 9.69 -6.54
C LEU A 281 -23.20 10.94 -7.34
N HIS A 282 -21.97 10.97 -7.84
CA HIS A 282 -21.38 12.11 -8.52
C HIS A 282 -20.62 11.64 -9.78
N ASN A 283 -21.38 11.34 -10.83
CA ASN A 283 -20.84 10.79 -12.08
C ASN A 283 -19.75 11.68 -12.70
N GLU A 284 -19.79 12.98 -12.46
CA GLU A 284 -18.78 13.94 -12.89
C GLU A 284 -17.37 13.68 -12.31
N LEU A 285 -17.26 12.94 -11.21
CA LEU A 285 -15.97 12.53 -10.63
C LEU A 285 -15.24 11.50 -11.51
N SER A 286 -15.97 10.67 -12.24
CA SER A 286 -15.42 9.50 -12.96
C SER A 286 -14.27 9.85 -13.92
N ALA A 287 -14.25 11.05 -14.47
CA ALA A 287 -13.22 11.52 -15.39
C ALA A 287 -11.88 11.86 -14.71
N GLN A 288 -11.86 12.07 -13.39
CA GLN A 288 -10.68 12.52 -12.63
C GLN A 288 -10.29 11.56 -11.49
N THR A 289 -11.00 10.43 -11.32
CA THR A 289 -10.78 9.50 -10.21
C THR A 289 -10.28 8.13 -10.69
N PRO A 290 -9.58 7.37 -9.84
CA PRO A 290 -9.21 5.99 -10.15
C PRO A 290 -10.42 5.09 -10.42
N GLU A 291 -10.25 4.09 -11.29
CA GLU A 291 -11.29 3.08 -11.59
C GLU A 291 -11.74 2.28 -10.36
N SER A 292 -10.88 2.17 -9.34
CA SER A 292 -11.18 1.49 -8.07
C SER A 292 -12.25 2.20 -7.22
N GLY A 293 -12.65 3.43 -7.57
CA GLY A 293 -13.54 4.26 -6.75
C GLY A 293 -12.91 4.71 -5.41
N ALA A 294 -11.62 4.41 -5.19
CA ALA A 294 -10.90 4.78 -3.99
C ALA A 294 -9.41 4.97 -4.24
N LEU A 295 -8.77 5.85 -3.45
CA LEU A 295 -7.32 5.95 -3.34
C LEU A 295 -6.90 5.45 -1.97
N PHE A 296 -6.14 4.36 -1.94
CA PHE A 296 -5.69 3.72 -0.70
C PHE A 296 -4.39 4.32 -0.18
N PHE A 297 -4.06 4.02 1.09
CA PHE A 297 -2.79 4.36 1.74
C PHE A 297 -2.49 5.86 1.73
N LEU A 298 -3.51 6.71 1.86
CA LEU A 298 -3.36 8.15 1.79
C LEU A 298 -2.38 8.64 2.87
N LYS A 299 -1.37 9.39 2.43
CA LYS A 299 -0.34 9.98 3.28
C LYS A 299 -0.53 11.48 3.45
N GLN A 300 -0.89 12.17 2.36
CA GLN A 300 -0.85 13.62 2.29
C GLN A 300 -1.92 14.14 1.33
N ILE A 301 -2.48 15.30 1.68
CA ILE A 301 -3.35 16.12 0.84
C ILE A 301 -2.64 17.45 0.60
N THR A 302 -2.54 17.89 -0.66
CA THR A 302 -1.93 19.18 -1.02
C THR A 302 -2.93 20.04 -1.78
N LEU A 303 -3.14 21.26 -1.35
CA LEU A 303 -3.90 22.27 -2.07
C LEU A 303 -2.95 23.10 -2.93
N ARG A 304 -3.32 23.30 -4.20
CA ARG A 304 -2.55 24.08 -5.18
C ARG A 304 -3.40 25.08 -5.92
#